data_AF-A0A6V7IHZ7-F1
#
_entry.id   AF-A0A6V7IHZ7-F1
#
_cell.length_a   1.000
_cell.length_b   1.000
_cell.length_c   1.000
_cell.angle_alpha   90.00
_cell.angle_beta   90.00
_cell.angle_gamma   90.00
#
_symmetry.space_group_name_H-M   'P 1'
#
loop_
_entity.id
_entity.type
_entity.pdbx_description
1 polymer ?
#
loop_
_entity_poly.entity_id
_entity_poly.type
_entity_poly.pdbx_seq_one_letter_code
_entity_poly.pdbx_strand_id
1 'polypeptide(L)'
;SELDYDGWLQVRLFHALNNDPVPHFTERGNITVTSIRTGASTVAQMGLQSSQLTDLKKLAVKGRQYRLKVIIKSSSGSETTLFTSVPA
;
A
#
# COMPACT_ATOMS: atom_id res chain seq x y z
N SER A 1 -1.60 -24.55 -2.91
CA SER A 1 -1.72 -25.80 -2.13
C SER A 1 -2.40 -25.51 -0.80
N GLU A 2 -2.99 -26.49 -0.08
CA GLU A 2 -3.65 -26.24 1.22
C GLU A 2 -2.73 -25.49 2.23
N LEU A 3 -1.42 -25.69 2.12
CA LEU A 3 -0.40 -24.97 2.91
C LEU A 3 -0.38 -23.45 2.72
N ASP A 4 -0.82 -22.93 1.57
CA ASP A 4 -0.87 -21.49 1.34
C ASP A 4 -1.98 -20.83 2.16
N TYR A 5 -3.05 -21.56 2.54
CA TYR A 5 -4.20 -21.02 3.27
C TYR A 5 -4.01 -20.95 4.79
N ASP A 6 -3.08 -21.73 5.34
CA ASP A 6 -2.68 -21.67 6.75
C ASP A 6 -1.49 -20.69 7.00
N GLY A 7 -1.07 -19.98 5.96
CA GLY A 7 0.01 -19.01 6.01
C GLY A 7 -0.38 -17.63 6.56
N TRP A 8 0.66 -16.81 6.73
CA TRP A 8 0.56 -15.37 6.98
C TRP A 8 0.89 -14.59 5.70
N LEU A 9 0.43 -13.32 5.63
CA LEU A 9 0.83 -12.37 4.59
C LEU A 9 1.41 -11.11 5.23
N GLN A 10 2.53 -10.64 4.67
CA GLN A 10 3.09 -9.33 4.93
C GLN A 10 2.82 -8.44 3.73
N VAL A 11 2.06 -7.38 3.94
CA VAL A 11 1.68 -6.44 2.89
C VAL A 11 2.36 -5.11 3.18
N ARG A 12 3.30 -4.70 2.34
CA ARG A 12 3.97 -3.39 2.43
C ARG A 12 3.27 -2.41 1.49
N LEU A 13 2.86 -1.29 2.04
CA LEU A 13 2.16 -0.23 1.33
C LEU A 13 3.12 0.90 1.01
N PHE A 14 3.06 1.37 -0.23
CA PHE A 14 3.76 2.55 -0.71
C PHE A 14 2.78 3.47 -1.43
N HIS A 15 3.02 4.77 -1.34
CA HIS A 15 2.21 5.76 -2.04
C HIS A 15 3.06 6.77 -2.80
N ALA A 16 2.47 7.33 -3.86
CA ALA A 16 3.06 8.43 -4.60
C ALA A 16 2.11 9.64 -4.55
N LEU A 17 2.66 10.76 -4.11
CA LEU A 17 1.96 12.04 -3.95
C LEU A 17 2.42 13.09 -4.96
N ASN A 18 3.38 12.74 -5.82
CA ASN A 18 3.89 13.63 -6.84
C ASN A 18 2.97 13.68 -8.06
N ASN A 19 3.01 14.82 -8.76
CA ASN A 19 2.20 15.06 -9.96
C ASN A 19 2.95 14.70 -11.26
N ASP A 20 4.08 14.01 -11.18
CA ASP A 20 4.89 13.68 -12.35
C ASP A 20 4.33 12.44 -13.08
N PRO A 21 4.69 12.25 -14.36
CA PRO A 21 4.33 11.03 -15.10
C PRO A 21 4.83 9.77 -14.39
N VAL A 22 6.06 9.82 -13.84
CA VAL A 22 6.65 8.71 -13.09
C VAL A 22 6.32 8.85 -11.60
N PRO A 23 5.65 7.87 -10.97
CA PRO A 23 5.30 7.93 -9.56
C PRO A 23 6.53 7.73 -8.66
N HIS A 24 6.69 8.62 -7.67
CA HIS A 24 7.70 8.49 -6.63
C HIS A 24 7.10 7.80 -5.41
N PHE A 25 7.23 6.47 -5.38
CA PHE A 25 6.70 5.66 -4.29
C PHE A 25 7.54 5.76 -3.01
N THR A 26 6.90 6.19 -1.93
CA THR A 26 7.47 6.24 -0.58
C THR A 26 6.68 5.32 0.35
N GLU A 27 7.29 4.85 1.44
CA GLU A 27 6.58 3.98 2.39
C GLU A 27 5.36 4.67 3.00
N ARG A 28 4.27 3.92 3.10
CA ARG A 28 2.99 4.36 3.68
C ARG A 28 2.68 3.62 4.97
N GLY A 29 2.98 2.33 5.01
CA GLY A 29 2.68 1.47 6.16
C GLY A 29 2.77 0.00 5.78
N ASN A 30 2.30 -0.85 6.69
CA ASN A 30 2.19 -2.27 6.45
C ASN A 30 0.87 -2.83 6.98
N ILE A 31 0.47 -3.98 6.45
CA ILE A 31 -0.62 -4.80 6.94
C ILE A 31 -0.07 -6.20 7.18
N THR A 32 -0.24 -6.70 8.39
CA THR A 32 0.09 -8.08 8.73
C THR A 32 -1.19 -8.90 8.77
N VAL A 33 -1.33 -9.89 7.90
CA VAL A 33 -2.39 -10.89 7.95
C VAL A 33 -1.82 -12.10 8.69
N THR A 34 -2.31 -12.36 9.90
CA THR A 34 -1.75 -13.41 10.77
C THR A 34 -2.25 -14.81 10.39
N SER A 35 -3.40 -14.89 9.71
CA SER A 35 -3.94 -16.14 9.18
C SER A 35 -4.84 -15.83 7.98
N ILE A 36 -4.48 -16.35 6.80
CA ILE A 36 -5.29 -16.19 5.58
C ILE A 36 -6.67 -16.85 5.75
N ARG A 37 -6.71 -18.04 6.37
CA ARG A 37 -7.95 -18.78 6.66
C ARG A 37 -8.98 -17.98 7.44
N THR A 38 -8.54 -17.21 8.45
CA THR A 38 -9.44 -16.40 9.29
C THR A 38 -9.61 -14.97 8.80
N GLY A 39 -8.69 -14.48 7.96
CA GLY A 39 -8.64 -13.08 7.53
C GLY A 39 -8.20 -12.10 8.63
N ALA A 40 -7.78 -12.60 9.79
CA ALA A 40 -7.33 -11.75 10.89
C ALA A 40 -6.11 -10.91 10.46
N SER A 41 -6.22 -9.59 10.60
CA SER A 41 -5.18 -8.66 10.15
C SER A 41 -5.04 -7.42 11.02
N THR A 42 -3.84 -6.86 11.03
CA THR A 42 -3.50 -5.61 11.73
C THR A 42 -2.88 -4.63 10.74
N VAL A 43 -3.34 -3.39 10.77
CA VAL A 43 -2.81 -2.29 9.95
C VAL A 43 -1.90 -1.41 10.80
N ALA A 44 -0.64 -1.28 10.39
CA ALA A 44 0.30 -0.33 10.97
C ALA A 44 0.59 0.78 9.94
N GLN A 45 -0.05 1.93 10.13
CA GLN A 45 0.06 3.05 9.21
C GLN A 45 0.13 4.36 9.99
N MET A 46 1.17 5.14 9.74
CA MET A 46 1.30 6.45 10.37
C MET A 46 0.38 7.48 9.70
N GLY A 47 0.03 8.52 10.46
CA GLY A 47 -0.61 9.71 9.92
C GLY A 47 0.28 10.39 8.88
N LEU A 48 -0.34 11.11 7.94
CA LEU A 48 0.39 11.87 6.94
C LEU A 48 1.12 13.04 7.59
N GLN A 49 2.36 13.27 7.16
CA GLN A 49 3.12 14.46 7.52
C GLN A 49 2.53 15.71 6.83
N SER A 50 2.77 16.89 7.39
CA SER A 50 2.25 18.16 6.83
C SER A 50 2.66 18.42 5.37
N SER A 51 3.88 18.01 4.98
CA SER A 51 4.35 18.06 3.60
C SER A 51 3.52 17.16 2.68
N GLN A 52 3.29 15.91 3.10
CA GLN A 52 2.47 14.93 2.37
C GLN A 52 1.02 15.40 2.22
N LEU A 53 0.43 16.00 3.26
CA LEU A 53 -0.90 16.61 3.18
C LEU A 53 -0.96 17.74 2.16
N THR A 54 0.09 18.57 2.11
CA THR A 54 0.19 19.67 1.15
C THR A 54 0.25 19.13 -0.28
N ASP A 55 1.01 18.07 -0.54
CA ASP A 55 1.12 17.49 -1.87
C ASP A 55 -0.16 16.74 -2.29
N LEU A 56 -0.82 16.05 -1.36
CA LEU A 56 -2.13 15.45 -1.62
C LEU A 56 -3.16 16.51 -2.03
N LYS A 57 -3.21 17.65 -1.33
CA LYS A 57 -4.09 18.77 -1.70
C LYS A 57 -3.77 19.32 -3.10
N LYS A 58 -2.48 19.41 -3.47
CA LYS A 58 -2.09 19.83 -4.83
C LYS A 58 -2.57 18.86 -5.90
N LEU A 59 -2.56 17.54 -5.61
CA LEU A 59 -3.11 16.55 -6.53
C LEU A 59 -4.62 16.73 -6.71
N ALA A 60 -5.36 16.87 -5.61
CA ALA A 60 -6.81 17.06 -5.63
C ALA A 60 -7.22 18.30 -6.44
N VAL A 61 -6.59 19.45 -6.17
CA VAL A 61 -6.85 20.72 -6.90
C VAL A 61 -6.61 20.58 -8.40
N LYS A 62 -5.66 19.72 -8.81
CA LYS A 62 -5.32 19.49 -10.23
C LYS A 62 -6.13 18.36 -10.87
N GLY A 63 -7.08 17.74 -10.15
CA GLY A 63 -7.84 16.59 -10.62
C GLY A 63 -6.96 15.36 -10.90
N ARG A 64 -5.90 15.18 -10.10
CA ARG A 64 -4.88 14.13 -10.29
C ARG A 64 -5.12 12.97 -9.35
N GLN A 65 -4.40 11.87 -9.58
CA GLN A 65 -4.62 10.63 -8.86
C GLN A 65 -3.62 10.44 -7.71
N TYR A 66 -4.13 9.97 -6.58
CA TYR A 66 -3.35 9.30 -5.55
C TYR A 66 -3.02 7.88 -6.02
N ARG A 67 -1.75 7.50 -6.00
CA ARG A 67 -1.28 6.21 -6.54
C ARG A 67 -0.70 5.36 -5.42
N LEU A 68 -1.08 4.09 -5.38
CA LEU A 68 -0.65 3.12 -4.38
C LEU A 68 0.09 1.97 -5.08
N LYS A 69 1.21 1.56 -4.48
CA LYS A 69 1.92 0.33 -4.80
C LYS A 69 1.88 -0.56 -3.57
N VAL A 70 1.58 -1.83 -3.78
CA VAL A 70 1.50 -2.83 -2.72
C VAL A 70 2.45 -3.97 -3.05
N ILE A 71 3.26 -4.37 -2.08
CA ILE A 71 4.11 -5.56 -2.18
C ILE A 71 3.61 -6.58 -1.15
N ILE A 72 3.14 -7.72 -1.62
CA ILE A 72 2.59 -8.80 -0.80
C ILE A 72 3.62 -9.93 -0.76
N LYS A 73 4.05 -10.29 0.44
CA LYS A 73 4.92 -11.44 0.69
C LYS A 73 4.17 -12.50 1.47
N SER A 74 4.17 -13.73 0.97
CA SER A 74 3.56 -14.87 1.64
C SER A 74 4.56 -15.63 2.51
N SER A 75 4.05 -16.52 3.37
CA SER A 75 4.86 -17.44 4.16
C SER A 75 5.67 -18.44 3.31
N SER A 76 5.25 -18.73 2.07
CA SER A 76 6.02 -19.55 1.13
C SER A 76 7.18 -18.79 0.47
N GLY A 77 7.31 -17.49 0.76
CA GLY A 77 8.34 -16.62 0.19
C GLY A 77 7.96 -16.02 -1.16
N SER A 78 6.78 -16.34 -1.69
CA SER A 78 6.30 -15.71 -2.93
C SER A 78 6.03 -14.23 -2.71
N GLU A 79 6.36 -13.42 -3.72
CA GLU A 79 6.15 -11.98 -3.71
C GLU A 79 5.29 -11.56 -4.91
N THR A 80 4.32 -10.69 -4.66
CA THR A 80 3.46 -10.11 -5.70
C THR A 80 3.38 -8.61 -5.51
N THR A 81 3.60 -7.86 -6.59
CA THR A 81 3.44 -6.41 -6.61
C THR A 81 2.15 -6.03 -7.33
N LEU A 82 1.34 -5.19 -6.69
CA LEU A 82 0.10 -4.64 -7.25
C LEU A 82 0.18 -3.12 -7.29
N PHE A 83 -0.49 -2.53 -8.27
CA PHE A 83 -0.60 -1.08 -8.44
C PHE A 83 -2.07 -0.70 -8.55
N THR A 84 -2.46 0.40 -7.91
CA THR A 84 -3.80 0.97 -8.03
C THR A 84 -3.74 2.49 -7.91
N SER A 85 -4.76 3.19 -8.42
CA SER A 85 -4.89 4.63 -8.27
C SER A 85 -6.35 5.04 -8.11
N VAL A 86 -6.54 6.15 -7.40
CA VAL A 86 -7.85 6.78 -7.18
C VAL A 86 -7.71 8.30 -7.34
N PRO A 87 -8.77 9.04 -7.72
CA PRO A 87 -8.77 10.50 -7.65
C PRO A 87 -8.36 10.98 -6.24
N ALA A 88 -7.48 11.98 -6.18
CA ALA A 88 -6.98 12.56 -4.93
C ALA A 88 -7.97 13.56 -4.32
#